data_AF-A0A1S8CZA7-F1
#
_entry.id   AF-A0A1S8CZA7-F1
#
_cell.length_a   1.000
_cell.length_b   1.000
_cell.length_c   1.000
_cell.angle_alpha   90.00
_cell.angle_beta   90.00
_cell.angle_gamma   90.00
#
_symmetry.space_group_name_H-M   'P 1'
#
loop_
_entity.id
_entity.type
_entity.pdbx_description
1 polymer ?
#
loop_
_entity_poly.entity_id
_entity_poly.type
_entity_poly.pdbx_seq_one_letter_code
_entity_poly.pdbx_strand_id
1 'polypeptide(L)'
;MLPATDTLRVFGRDVKSASGTVVAQIVNVLVNEAGEPRAAILDYGGFLGVGRRRIAVTWETLSFTPDGITFLLTRDQLKGFPDFVEGKPILA
;
A
#
# COMPACT_ATOMS: atom_id res chain seq x y z
N MET A 1 19.90 15.45 -12.16
CA MET A 1 18.48 15.72 -12.44
C MET A 1 17.77 14.38 -12.51
N LEU A 2 16.69 14.16 -11.75
CA LEU A 2 15.93 12.91 -11.83
C LEU A 2 14.97 13.00 -13.03
N PRO A 3 14.99 12.03 -13.97
CA PRO A 3 14.03 11.99 -15.07
C PRO A 3 12.62 11.80 -14.54
N ALA A 4 11.66 12.61 -15.02
CA ALA A 4 10.26 12.49 -14.59
C ALA A 4 9.67 11.09 -14.91
N THR A 5 10.20 10.43 -15.93
CA THR A 5 9.78 9.09 -16.37
C THR A 5 10.27 7.95 -15.48
N ASP A 6 11.28 8.19 -14.63
CA ASP A 6 11.90 7.17 -13.78
C ASP A 6 11.35 7.18 -12.34
N THR A 7 10.38 8.06 -12.05
CA THR A 7 9.84 8.21 -10.71
C THR A 7 8.32 8.06 -10.71
N LEU A 8 7.82 7.24 -9.79
CA LEU A 8 6.39 7.10 -9.53
C LEU A 8 6.09 7.68 -8.15
N ARG A 9 5.14 8.63 -8.07
CA ARG A 9 4.63 9.09 -6.77
C ARG A 9 3.91 7.93 -6.10
N VAL A 10 4.24 7.60 -4.87
CA VAL A 10 3.66 6.44 -4.15
C VAL A 10 2.60 6.87 -3.14
N PHE A 11 2.90 7.86 -2.30
CA PHE A 11 1.96 8.37 -1.31
C PHE A 11 0.69 8.95 -1.97
N GLY A 12 -0.47 8.61 -1.41
CA GLY A 12 -1.78 9.03 -1.90
C GLY A 12 -2.21 8.39 -3.22
N ARG A 13 -1.52 7.32 -3.67
CA ARG A 13 -1.96 6.55 -4.84
C ARG A 13 -2.86 5.40 -4.47
N ASP A 14 -3.81 5.15 -5.35
CA ASP A 14 -4.66 3.98 -5.30
C ASP A 14 -3.87 2.73 -5.68
N VAL A 15 -4.11 1.67 -4.93
CA VAL A 15 -3.64 0.32 -5.20
C VAL A 15 -4.79 -0.46 -5.80
N LYS A 16 -4.56 -1.07 -6.95
CA LYS A 16 -5.56 -1.86 -7.68
C LYS A 16 -5.30 -3.36 -7.52
N SER A 17 -6.36 -4.15 -7.46
CA SER A 17 -6.25 -5.60 -7.65
C SER A 17 -5.85 -5.94 -9.09
N ALA A 18 -5.54 -7.22 -9.34
CA ALA A 18 -5.34 -7.75 -10.68
C ALA A 18 -6.53 -7.52 -11.64
N SER A 19 -7.75 -7.34 -11.11
CA SER A 19 -8.95 -7.01 -11.91
C SER A 19 -9.09 -5.51 -12.24
N GLY A 20 -8.12 -4.68 -11.82
CA GLY A 20 -8.15 -3.22 -12.01
C GLY A 20 -9.02 -2.45 -11.00
N THR A 21 -9.62 -3.14 -10.04
CA THR A 21 -10.47 -2.53 -9.01
C THR A 21 -9.61 -1.90 -7.92
N VAL A 22 -9.91 -0.67 -7.50
CA VAL A 22 -9.22 -0.03 -6.37
C VAL A 22 -9.56 -0.77 -5.07
N VAL A 23 -8.52 -1.27 -4.39
CA VAL A 23 -8.66 -2.03 -3.13
C VAL A 23 -8.21 -1.23 -1.91
N ALA A 24 -7.26 -0.31 -2.08
CA ALA A 24 -6.71 0.51 -1.00
C ALA A 24 -6.02 1.77 -1.56
N GLN A 25 -5.54 2.63 -0.66
CA GLN A 25 -4.67 3.76 -0.96
C GLN A 25 -3.40 3.69 -0.11
N ILE A 26 -2.24 3.99 -0.69
CA ILE A 26 -0.99 4.09 0.10
C ILE A 26 -1.01 5.40 0.88
N VAL A 27 -0.94 5.30 2.20
CA VAL A 27 -0.96 6.44 3.13
C VAL A 27 0.34 6.61 3.91
N ASN A 28 1.29 5.67 3.81
CA ASN A 28 2.64 5.83 4.31
C ASN A 28 3.59 4.80 3.70
N VAL A 29 4.90 5.03 3.77
CA VAL A 29 5.95 4.08 3.42
C VAL A 29 6.95 4.03 4.56
N LEU A 30 7.29 2.82 4.98
CA LEU A 30 8.30 2.57 6.01
C LEU A 30 9.58 2.12 5.34
N VAL A 31 10.69 2.71 5.76
CA VAL A 31 12.03 2.46 5.21
C VAL A 31 12.94 1.85 6.28
N ASN A 32 13.99 1.13 5.86
CA ASN A 32 15.08 0.74 6.74
C ASN A 32 16.07 1.90 6.95
N GLU A 33 17.13 1.66 7.73
CA GLU A 33 18.18 2.66 8.00
C GLU A 33 18.93 3.11 6.74
N ALA A 34 18.97 2.28 5.70
CA ALA A 34 19.54 2.62 4.40
C ALA A 34 18.61 3.49 3.53
N GLY A 35 17.39 3.77 4.00
CA GLY A 35 16.38 4.51 3.26
C GLY A 35 15.62 3.67 2.22
N GLU A 36 15.80 2.35 2.23
CA GLU A 36 15.11 1.44 1.31
C GLU A 36 13.72 1.10 1.85
N PRO A 37 12.69 1.09 0.99
CA PRO A 37 11.34 0.77 1.42
C PRO A 37 11.23 -0.70 1.85
N ARG A 38 10.56 -0.92 2.99
CA ARG A 38 10.31 -2.24 3.59
C ARG A 38 8.84 -2.59 3.61
N ALA A 39 7.99 -1.59 3.81
CA ALA A 39 6.54 -1.78 3.85
C ALA A 39 5.81 -0.54 3.38
N ALA A 40 4.64 -0.76 2.79
CA ALA A 40 3.66 0.29 2.55
C ALA A 40 2.51 0.16 3.56
N ILE A 41 2.03 1.30 4.05
CA ILE A 41 0.82 1.36 4.86
C ILE A 41 -0.34 1.68 3.95
N LEU A 42 -1.30 0.76 3.87
CA LEU A 42 -2.48 0.88 3.04
C LEU A 42 -3.69 1.24 3.89
N ASP A 43 -4.42 2.27 3.49
CA ASP A 43 -5.78 2.55 3.98
C ASP A 43 -6.79 1.92 3.02
N TYR A 44 -7.58 0.97 3.52
CA TYR A 44 -8.58 0.24 2.72
C TYR A 44 -10.02 0.45 3.23
N GLY A 45 -10.22 1.39 4.15
CA GLY A 45 -11.53 1.77 4.70
C GLY A 45 -12.07 3.10 4.14
N GLY A 46 -13.33 3.42 4.39
CA GLY A 46 -13.91 4.74 4.08
C GLY A 46 -14.80 4.87 2.82
N PHE A 47 -14.95 3.84 1.98
CA PHE A 47 -15.83 3.91 0.80
C PHE A 47 -17.29 3.46 1.06
N LEU A 48 -17.60 2.84 2.21
CA LEU A 48 -18.94 2.30 2.55
C LEU A 48 -19.28 2.33 4.06
N GLY A 49 -18.79 3.33 4.82
CA GLY A 49 -19.20 3.52 6.21
C GLY A 49 -18.59 2.59 7.27
N VAL A 50 -17.69 1.68 6.88
CA VAL A 50 -16.80 0.96 7.81
C VAL A 50 -15.59 1.85 8.06
N GLY A 51 -15.24 2.09 9.33
CA GLY A 51 -14.16 2.99 9.75
C GLY A 51 -12.84 2.77 8.98
N ARG A 52 -12.00 3.81 8.91
CA ARG A 52 -10.71 3.75 8.23
C ARG A 52 -9.80 2.77 8.97
N ARG A 53 -9.45 1.66 8.33
CA ARG A 53 -8.49 0.66 8.83
C ARG A 53 -7.23 0.75 7.99
N ARG A 54 -6.08 0.68 8.66
CA ARG A 54 -4.77 0.67 8.02
C ARG A 54 -4.14 -0.70 8.19
N ILE A 55 -3.49 -1.19 7.15
CA ILE A 55 -2.71 -2.43 7.19
C ILE A 55 -1.31 -2.11 6.69
N ALA A 56 -0.33 -2.88 7.14
CA ALA A 56 1.01 -2.85 6.56
C ALA A 56 1.15 -4.04 5.61
N VAL A 57 1.75 -3.81 4.44
CA VAL A 57 2.13 -4.86 3.49
C VAL A 57 3.59 -4.72 3.16
N THR A 58 4.27 -5.85 2.92
CA THR A 58 5.66 -5.88 2.48
C THR A 58 5.78 -5.20 1.12
N TRP A 59 6.83 -4.39 0.94
CA TRP A 59 7.01 -3.58 -0.27
C TRP A 59 7.05 -4.44 -1.54
N GLU A 60 7.65 -5.62 -1.45
CA GLU A 60 7.87 -6.57 -2.54
C GLU A 60 6.58 -7.18 -3.08
N THR A 61 5.49 -7.10 -2.31
CA THR A 61 4.19 -7.61 -2.75
C THR A 61 3.43 -6.62 -3.64
N LEU A 62 3.86 -5.36 -3.66
CA LEU A 62 3.33 -4.34 -4.56
C LEU A 62 4.08 -4.39 -5.90
N SER A 63 3.32 -4.30 -6.98
CA SER A 63 3.89 -4.14 -8.32
C SER A 63 3.73 -2.70 -8.79
N PHE A 64 4.85 -2.11 -9.20
CA PHE A 64 4.94 -0.71 -9.64
C PHE A 64 5.19 -0.68 -11.15
N THR A 65 4.27 -0.07 -11.90
CA THR A 65 4.38 0.12 -13.34
C THR A 65 4.08 1.59 -13.69
N PRO A 66 4.39 2.05 -14.91
CA PRO A 66 3.98 3.38 -15.37
C PRO A 66 2.46 3.60 -15.27
N ASP A 67 1.67 2.53 -15.39
CA ASP A 67 0.20 2.57 -15.34
C ASP A 67 -0.36 2.65 -13.90
N GLY A 68 0.48 2.36 -12.89
CA GLY A 68 0.12 2.53 -11.48
C GLY A 68 0.69 1.45 -10.56
N ILE A 69 0.01 1.27 -9.43
CA ILE A 69 0.41 0.32 -8.38
C ILE A 69 -0.65 -0.75 -8.27
N THR A 70 -0.22 -2.01 -8.36
CA THR A 70 -1.11 -3.16 -8.25
C THR A 70 -0.71 -4.07 -7.09
N PHE A 71 -1.70 -4.81 -6.59
CA PHE A 71 -1.54 -5.78 -5.53
C PHE A 71 -2.28 -7.06 -5.91
N LEU A 72 -1.67 -8.22 -5.60
CA LEU A 72 -2.26 -9.50 -5.95
C LEU A 72 -3.54 -9.79 -5.16
N LEU A 73 -3.66 -9.24 -3.96
CA LEU A 73 -4.77 -9.52 -3.06
C LEU A 73 -6.02 -8.71 -3.40
N THR A 74 -7.15 -9.36 -3.19
CA THR A 74 -8.48 -8.77 -3.28
C THR A 74 -8.84 -8.01 -2.00
N ARG A 75 -9.83 -7.13 -2.09
CA ARG A 75 -10.35 -6.36 -0.95
C ARG A 75 -10.79 -7.25 0.22
N ASP A 76 -11.38 -8.42 -0.05
CA ASP A 76 -11.83 -9.33 1.00
C ASP A 76 -10.67 -9.99 1.74
N GLN A 77 -9.58 -10.29 1.03
CA GLN A 77 -8.36 -10.80 1.66
C GLN A 77 -7.72 -9.74 2.58
N LEU A 78 -7.79 -8.44 2.23
CA LEU A 78 -7.28 -7.36 3.09
C LEU A 78 -7.99 -7.29 4.44
N LYS A 79 -9.27 -7.69 4.53
CA LYS A 79 -10.04 -7.64 5.79
C LYS A 79 -9.46 -8.56 6.86
N GLY A 80 -8.75 -9.62 6.45
CA GLY A 80 -8.09 -10.57 7.34
C GLY A 80 -6.74 -10.09 7.87
N PHE A 81 -6.20 -8.98 7.36
CA PHE A 81 -4.93 -8.45 7.83
C PHE A 81 -5.10 -7.80 9.21
N PRO A 82 -4.08 -7.90 10.08
CA PRO A 82 -4.06 -7.19 11.35
C PRO A 82 -4.02 -5.68 11.11
N ASP A 83 -4.65 -4.92 12.00
CA ASP A 83 -4.56 -3.46 11.94
C ASP A 83 -3.12 -3.02 12.22
N PHE A 84 -2.65 -2.09 11.39
CA PHE A 84 -1.40 -1.40 11.61
C PHE A 84 -1.54 -0.48 12.84
N VAL A 85 -0.66 -0.69 13.81
CA VAL A 85 -0.52 0.16 14.99
C VAL A 85 0.89 0.70 15.01
N GLU A 86 0.99 2.03 15.04
CA GLU A 86 2.28 2.71 15.07
C GLU A 86 3.09 2.35 16.32
N GLY A 87 4.39 2.13 16.13
CA GLY A 87 5.30 1.71 17.20
C GLY A 87 5.25 0.23 17.59
N LYS A 88 4.41 -0.59 16.94
CA LYS A 88 4.42 -2.05 17.13
C LYS A 88 5.17 -2.78 16.00
N PRO A 89 5.76 -3.96 16.26
CA PRO A 89 6.29 -4.81 15.22
C PRO A 89 5.23 -5.09 14.15
N ILE A 90 5.68 -5.04 12.90
CA ILE A 90 4.80 -5.24 11.75
C ILE A 90 4.73 -6.72 11.42
N LEU A 91 3.51 -7.22 11.28
CA LEU A 91 3.22 -8.54 10.72
C LEU A 91 2.69 -8.30 9.31
N ALA A 92 3.58 -8.34 8.32
CA ALA A 92 3.27 -8.06 6.92
C ALA A 92 3.76 -9.21 6.02
#